data_AF-A0A8K0Q077-F1
#
_entry.id   AF-A0A8K0Q077-F1
#
_cell.length_a   1.000
_cell.length_b   1.000
_cell.length_c   1.000
_cell.angle_alpha   90.00
_cell.angle_beta   90.00
_cell.angle_gamma   90.00
#
_symmetry.space_group_name_H-M   'P 1'
#
loop_
_entity.id
_entity.type
_entity.pdbx_description
1 polymer ?
#
loop_
_entity_poly.entity_id
_entity_poly.type
_entity_poly.pdbx_seq_one_letter_code
_entity_poly.pdbx_strand_id
1 'polypeptide(L)'
;MIPDSTDLTPAGLKTQEEKLINGGFPPARLAALPTKVLGVNTRTFTYGGPQPTSNPDLTIWALGNALKTCSNKVLDLIDLSKPVRQLEIRMRPKVFGQEKRPCTVTFNGSQNADALLRHLFGDDREPSQHCVKCREGKGALVGCVVTKGIESCANCDWNRSGPPCSLCPRMYLNNHSSIHF
;
A
#
# COMPACT_ATOMS: atom_id res chain seq x y z
N MET A 1 -16.88 4.30 33.67
CA MET A 1 -16.01 5.43 33.24
C MET A 1 -14.70 4.83 32.79
N ILE A 2 -14.46 4.76 31.48
CA ILE A 2 -13.23 4.22 30.91
C ILE A 2 -12.34 5.44 30.60
N PRO A 3 -11.13 5.55 31.17
CA PRO A 3 -10.22 6.62 30.77
C PRO A 3 -9.63 6.23 29.41
N ASP A 4 -10.21 6.78 28.35
CA ASP A 4 -9.71 6.69 26.99
C ASP A 4 -8.85 7.93 26.71
N SER A 5 -7.54 7.79 26.90
CA SER A 5 -6.47 8.64 26.32
C SER A 5 -5.15 8.35 27.02
N THR A 6 -4.43 7.32 26.57
CA THR A 6 -2.98 7.31 26.72
C THR A 6 -2.36 8.21 25.65
N ASP A 7 -2.66 9.52 25.75
CA ASP A 7 -1.83 10.51 25.07
C ASP A 7 -0.50 10.55 25.81
N LEU A 8 0.51 9.96 25.18
CA LEU A 8 1.86 9.90 25.71
C LEU A 8 2.39 11.32 25.90
N THR A 9 3.06 11.55 27.03
CA THR A 9 3.78 12.79 27.27
C THR A 9 4.84 13.00 26.17
N PRO A 10 5.27 14.24 25.90
CA PRO A 10 6.32 14.52 24.92
C PRO A 10 7.61 13.72 25.15
N ALA A 11 7.94 13.41 26.42
CA ALA A 11 9.06 12.53 26.77
C ALA A 11 8.79 11.08 26.38
N GLY A 12 7.58 10.56 26.65
CA GLY A 12 7.18 9.21 26.24
C GLY A 12 7.14 9.01 24.72
N LEU A 13 6.77 10.05 23.95
CA LEU A 13 6.83 10.05 22.48
C LEU A 13 8.26 9.93 21.97
N LYS A 14 9.20 10.75 22.49
CA LYS A 14 10.62 10.69 22.11
C LYS A 14 11.23 9.31 22.35
N THR A 15 10.96 8.71 23.51
CA THR A 15 11.44 7.37 23.84
C THR A 15 10.89 6.29 22.89
N GLN A 16 9.68 6.45 22.37
CA GLN A 16 9.11 5.51 21.39
C GLN A 16 9.68 5.71 19.99
N GLU A 17 9.94 6.95 19.57
CA GLU A 17 10.63 7.24 18.32
C GLU A 17 12.05 6.66 18.33
N GLU A 18 12.79 6.83 19.42
CA GLU A 18 14.12 6.23 19.61
C GLU A 18 14.06 4.70 19.52
N LYS A 19 13.05 4.06 20.11
CA LYS A 19 12.85 2.60 20.01
C LYS A 19 12.57 2.16 18.57
N LEU A 20 11.75 2.90 17.82
CA LEU A 20 11.49 2.61 16.41
C LEU A 20 12.75 2.75 15.56
N ILE A 21 13.52 3.82 15.78
CA ILE A 21 14.77 4.07 15.07
C ILE A 21 15.78 2.96 15.36
N ASN A 22 15.98 2.64 16.64
CA ASN A 22 16.87 1.56 17.08
C ASN A 22 16.39 0.18 16.57
N GLY A 23 15.08 0.01 16.39
CA GLY A 23 14.45 -1.15 15.75
C GLY A 23 14.55 -1.17 14.22
N GLY A 24 15.36 -0.28 13.61
CA GLY A 24 15.62 -0.25 12.18
C GLY A 24 14.58 0.50 11.35
N PHE A 25 13.73 1.35 11.95
CA PHE A 25 12.88 2.26 11.19
C PHE A 25 13.69 3.52 10.81
N PRO A 26 13.74 3.92 9.53
CA PRO A 26 14.58 5.04 9.10
C PRO A 26 14.05 6.36 9.67
N PRO A 27 14.87 7.14 10.40
CA PRO A 27 14.46 8.41 11.00
C PRO A 27 13.81 9.38 10.00
N ALA A 28 14.38 9.45 8.79
CA ALA A 28 13.89 10.31 7.71
C ALA A 28 12.45 9.99 7.25
N ARG A 29 11.92 8.82 7.59
CA ARG A 29 10.55 8.41 7.22
C ARG A 29 9.57 8.52 8.39
N LEU A 30 10.02 8.89 9.59
CA LEU A 30 9.13 9.01 10.76
C LEU A 30 8.03 10.04 10.54
N ALA A 31 8.32 11.14 9.85
CA ALA A 31 7.34 12.16 9.51
C ALA A 31 6.22 11.64 8.60
N ALA A 32 6.50 10.61 7.80
CA ALA A 32 5.53 9.98 6.91
C ALA A 32 4.74 8.85 7.58
N LEU A 33 5.04 8.50 8.84
CA LEU A 33 4.29 7.51 9.61
C LEU A 33 3.18 8.23 10.40
N PRO A 34 1.90 8.03 10.06
CA PRO A 34 0.79 8.64 10.79
C PRO A 34 0.78 8.15 12.24
N THR A 35 0.50 9.03 13.21
CA THR A 35 0.52 8.67 14.64
C THR A 35 -0.49 7.57 15.00
N LYS A 36 -1.68 7.58 14.37
CA LYS A 36 -2.70 6.55 14.57
C LYS A 36 -3.17 6.01 13.21
N VAL A 37 -3.39 4.70 13.15
CA VAL A 37 -3.99 4.02 12.00
C VAL A 37 -5.04 3.06 12.55
N LEU A 38 -6.29 3.18 12.07
CA LEU A 38 -7.42 2.38 12.54
C LEU A 38 -7.55 2.37 14.09
N GLY A 39 -7.30 3.53 14.72
CA GLY A 39 -7.36 3.72 16.17
C GLY A 39 -6.11 3.30 16.96
N VAL A 40 -5.17 2.59 16.35
CA VAL A 40 -3.95 2.09 17.03
C VAL A 40 -2.78 3.04 16.83
N ASN A 41 -2.03 3.30 17.90
CA ASN A 41 -0.81 4.09 17.85
C ASN A 41 0.30 3.34 17.09
N THR A 42 0.77 3.92 15.99
CA THR A 42 1.78 3.30 15.12
C THR A 42 3.18 3.34 15.72
N ARG A 43 3.43 4.24 16.68
CA ARG A 43 4.72 4.41 17.36
C ARG A 43 5.02 3.29 18.35
N THR A 44 4.00 2.59 18.82
CA THR A 44 4.12 1.42 19.71
C THR A 44 4.20 0.10 18.96
N PHE A 45 4.07 0.10 17.62
CA PHE A 45 4.01 -1.12 16.83
C PHE A 45 5.38 -1.72 16.52
N THR A 46 5.50 -3.05 16.54
CA THR A 46 6.75 -3.77 16.22
C THR A 46 6.79 -4.18 14.75
N TYR A 47 7.56 -3.45 13.94
CA TYR A 47 7.63 -3.68 12.48
C TYR A 47 8.59 -4.79 12.04
N GLY A 48 9.42 -5.33 12.94
CA GLY A 48 10.41 -6.37 12.63
C GLY A 48 9.86 -7.81 12.67
N GLY A 49 8.60 -7.99 13.10
CA GLY A 49 7.96 -9.30 13.19
C GLY A 49 7.42 -9.83 11.86
N PRO A 50 6.90 -11.08 11.84
CA PRO A 50 6.24 -11.66 10.68
C PRO A 50 4.99 -10.87 10.28
N GLN A 51 4.53 -11.05 9.05
CA GLN A 51 3.28 -10.44 8.56
C GLN A 51 2.09 -10.86 9.44
N PRO A 52 1.37 -9.91 10.08
CA PRO A 52 0.14 -10.21 10.82
C PRO A 52 -0.97 -10.73 9.90
N THR A 53 -1.94 -11.46 10.47
CA THR A 53 -3.04 -12.08 9.71
C THR A 53 -4.32 -11.26 9.68
N SER A 54 -4.45 -10.24 10.54
CA SER A 54 -5.67 -9.45 10.70
C SER A 54 -5.39 -7.96 10.87
N ASN A 55 -6.41 -7.15 10.58
CA ASN A 55 -6.41 -5.71 10.86
C ASN A 55 -6.74 -5.46 12.34
N PRO A 56 -6.23 -4.36 12.94
CA PRO A 56 -5.47 -3.27 12.31
C PRO A 56 -3.98 -3.56 12.08
N ASP A 57 -3.43 -4.57 12.75
CA ASP A 57 -1.98 -4.88 12.77
C ASP A 57 -1.41 -5.13 11.37
N LEU A 58 -2.14 -5.84 10.51
CA LEU A 58 -1.74 -6.07 9.12
C LEU A 58 -1.53 -4.76 8.35
N THR A 59 -2.47 -3.81 8.47
CA THR A 59 -2.37 -2.50 7.81
C THR A 59 -1.15 -1.73 8.33
N ILE A 60 -0.97 -1.70 9.65
CA ILE A 60 0.13 -0.97 10.29
C ILE A 60 1.47 -1.58 9.88
N TRP A 61 1.62 -2.89 10.02
CA TRP A 61 2.82 -3.62 9.62
C TRP A 61 3.18 -3.36 8.16
N ALA A 62 2.20 -3.43 7.26
CA ALA A 62 2.41 -3.24 5.84
C ALA A 62 2.79 -1.78 5.50
N LEU A 63 2.12 -0.80 6.12
CA LEU A 63 2.46 0.62 6.00
C LEU A 63 3.91 0.89 6.41
N GLY A 64 4.31 0.45 7.61
CA GLY A 64 5.66 0.71 8.09
C GLY A 64 6.74 0.01 7.28
N ASN A 65 6.52 -1.23 6.86
CA ASN A 65 7.47 -1.93 5.99
C ASN A 65 7.54 -1.32 4.58
N ALA A 66 6.44 -0.79 4.04
CA ALA A 66 6.50 -0.02 2.80
C ALA A 66 7.25 1.32 2.97
N LEU A 67 7.00 2.08 4.04
CA LEU A 67 7.71 3.33 4.30
C LEU A 67 9.23 3.13 4.40
N LYS A 68 9.69 2.01 4.98
CA LYS A 68 11.11 1.65 5.05
C LYS A 68 11.77 1.52 3.67
N THR A 69 11.06 0.97 2.69
CA THR A 69 11.64 0.55 1.40
C THR A 69 11.20 1.43 0.22
N CYS A 70 10.20 2.28 0.40
CA CYS A 70 9.65 3.11 -0.67
C CYS A 70 10.68 4.09 -1.26
N SER A 71 10.45 4.49 -2.51
CA SER A 71 11.18 5.60 -3.12
C SER A 71 10.79 6.94 -2.48
N ASN A 72 11.60 7.99 -2.64
CA ASN A 72 11.17 9.33 -2.22
C ASN A 72 10.03 9.86 -3.11
N LYS A 73 10.03 9.47 -4.40
CA LYS A 73 9.02 9.91 -5.37
C LYS A 73 7.60 9.60 -4.94
N VAL A 74 7.35 8.44 -4.31
CA VAL A 74 6.00 8.11 -3.88
C VAL A 74 5.55 8.93 -2.68
N LEU A 75 6.47 9.37 -1.81
CA LEU A 75 6.12 10.23 -0.68
C LEU A 75 5.63 11.60 -1.17
N ASP A 76 6.18 12.11 -2.27
CA ASP A 76 5.74 13.36 -2.89
C ASP A 76 4.36 13.24 -3.58
N LEU A 77 3.89 12.00 -3.81
CA LEU A 77 2.66 11.71 -4.56
C LEU A 77 1.48 11.32 -3.66
N ILE A 78 1.74 10.76 -2.49
CA ILE A 78 0.68 10.36 -1.55
C ILE A 78 0.27 11.54 -0.67
N ASP A 79 -1.01 11.63 -0.38
CA ASP A 79 -1.56 12.62 0.54
C ASP A 79 -1.62 12.03 1.96
N LEU A 80 -0.61 12.35 2.77
CA LEU A 80 -0.51 11.88 4.16
C LEU A 80 -1.59 12.49 5.08
N SER A 81 -2.33 13.51 4.62
CA SER A 81 -3.46 14.04 5.38
C SER A 81 -4.71 13.17 5.27
N LYS A 82 -4.78 12.30 4.26
CA LYS A 82 -5.88 11.34 4.10
C LYS A 82 -5.78 10.21 5.14
N PRO A 83 -6.93 9.71 5.61
CA PRO A 83 -6.94 8.52 6.46
C PRO A 83 -6.36 7.32 5.70
N VAL A 84 -5.55 6.52 6.39
CA VAL A 84 -5.00 5.27 5.86
C VAL A 84 -6.14 4.27 5.65
N ARG A 85 -6.31 3.80 4.43
CA ARG A 85 -7.26 2.73 4.11
C ARG A 85 -6.85 1.43 4.80
N GLN A 86 -7.83 0.68 5.30
CA GLN A 86 -7.60 -0.69 5.75
C GLN A 86 -7.09 -1.56 4.60
N LEU A 87 -5.97 -2.24 4.82
CA LEU A 87 -5.42 -3.18 3.87
C LEU A 87 -6.26 -4.45 3.80
N GLU A 88 -6.67 -4.79 2.59
CA GLU A 88 -7.31 -6.06 2.26
C GLU A 88 -6.49 -6.77 1.19
N ILE A 89 -6.17 -8.04 1.46
CA ILE A 89 -5.34 -8.87 0.60
C ILE A 89 -6.21 -9.94 -0.05
N ARG A 90 -6.06 -10.11 -1.36
CA ARG A 90 -6.79 -11.13 -2.11
C ARG A 90 -6.34 -12.53 -1.72
N MET A 91 -7.27 -13.48 -1.77
CA MET A 91 -6.96 -14.90 -1.67
C MET A 91 -6.42 -15.42 -3.00
N ARG A 92 -5.34 -16.21 -2.96
CA ARG A 92 -4.88 -16.95 -4.13
C ARG A 92 -5.95 -17.98 -4.54
N PRO A 93 -6.15 -18.19 -5.85
CA PRO A 93 -7.04 -19.24 -6.33
C PRO A 93 -6.55 -20.60 -5.82
N LYS A 94 -7.50 -21.51 -5.60
CA LYS A 94 -7.20 -22.89 -5.23
C LYS A 94 -6.46 -23.55 -6.39
N VAL A 95 -5.24 -24.03 -6.14
CA VAL A 95 -4.53 -24.92 -7.06
C VAL A 95 -4.77 -26.36 -6.59
N PHE A 96 -4.84 -27.33 -7.49
CA PHE A 96 -5.14 -28.73 -7.12
C PHE A 96 -4.25 -29.20 -5.95
N GLY A 97 -4.89 -29.71 -4.89
CA GLY A 97 -4.21 -30.17 -3.67
C GLY A 97 -3.74 -29.08 -2.69
N GLN A 98 -3.95 -27.78 -2.99
CA GLN A 98 -3.59 -26.68 -2.09
C GLN A 98 -4.82 -25.95 -1.56
N GLU A 99 -4.79 -25.58 -0.29
CA GLU A 99 -5.80 -24.71 0.31
C GLU A 99 -5.70 -23.28 -0.23
N LYS A 100 -6.82 -22.54 -0.17
CA LYS A 100 -6.82 -21.11 -0.46
C LYS A 100 -5.98 -20.42 0.62
N ARG A 101 -5.02 -19.61 0.19
CA ARG A 101 -4.18 -18.79 1.08
C ARG A 101 -4.19 -17.33 0.64
N PRO A 102 -4.03 -16.36 1.55
CA PRO A 102 -3.83 -14.97 1.16
C PRO A 102 -2.64 -14.80 0.22
N CYS A 103 -2.70 -13.83 -0.68
CA CYS A 103 -1.53 -13.39 -1.42
C CYS A 103 -0.44 -12.90 -0.46
N THR A 104 0.81 -13.29 -0.66
CA THR A 104 1.92 -12.76 0.12
C THR A 104 2.22 -11.32 -0.28
N VAL A 105 2.41 -10.44 0.71
CA VAL A 105 2.85 -9.05 0.52
C VAL A 105 4.35 -9.02 0.79
N THR A 106 5.15 -8.60 -0.20
CA THR A 106 6.62 -8.57 -0.09
C THR A 106 7.14 -7.20 -0.47
N PHE A 107 8.15 -6.73 0.28
CA PHE A 107 8.78 -5.42 0.10
C PHE A 107 10.24 -5.56 -0.36
N ASN A 108 10.50 -6.56 -1.22
CA ASN A 108 11.82 -6.79 -1.82
C ASN A 108 12.06 -5.78 -2.94
N GLY A 109 12.20 -4.50 -2.57
CA GLY A 109 12.37 -3.37 -3.48
C GLY A 109 11.28 -2.32 -3.36
N SER A 110 11.59 -1.12 -3.87
CA SER A 110 10.72 0.05 -3.73
C SER A 110 9.41 -0.07 -4.50
N GLN A 111 9.36 -0.84 -5.59
CA GLN A 111 8.17 -0.89 -6.45
C GLN A 111 6.91 -1.39 -5.72
N ASN A 112 6.99 -2.49 -4.98
CA ASN A 112 5.85 -3.00 -4.22
C ASN A 112 5.54 -2.10 -3.01
N ALA A 113 6.57 -1.50 -2.40
CA ALA A 113 6.39 -0.52 -1.34
C ALA A 113 5.62 0.71 -1.84
N ASP A 114 6.03 1.27 -2.99
CA ASP A 114 5.39 2.41 -3.65
C ASP A 114 3.95 2.07 -4.03
N ALA A 115 3.73 0.89 -4.64
CA ALA A 115 2.40 0.40 -4.96
C ALA A 115 1.52 0.24 -3.71
N LEU A 116 2.07 -0.24 -2.58
CA LEU A 116 1.33 -0.33 -1.33
C LEU A 116 0.97 1.04 -0.77
N LEU A 117 1.91 1.97 -0.67
CA LEU A 117 1.63 3.30 -0.13
C LEU A 117 0.54 3.99 -0.95
N ARG A 118 0.64 3.92 -2.28
CA ARG A 118 -0.43 4.39 -3.15
C ARG A 118 -1.76 3.69 -2.93
N HIS A 119 -1.75 2.40 -2.61
CA HIS A 119 -2.97 1.65 -2.29
C HIS A 119 -3.61 2.10 -0.98
N LEU A 120 -2.80 2.44 0.01
CA LEU A 120 -3.25 2.85 1.34
C LEU A 120 -3.76 4.29 1.38
N PHE A 121 -3.20 5.18 0.56
CA PHE A 121 -3.53 6.62 0.54
C PHE A 121 -4.27 7.09 -0.72
N GLY A 122 -4.41 6.22 -1.72
CA GLY A 122 -5.10 6.54 -2.96
C GLY A 122 -6.61 6.40 -2.87
N ASP A 123 -7.27 6.75 -3.97
CA ASP A 123 -8.72 6.67 -4.11
C ASP A 123 -9.09 5.36 -4.83
N ASP A 124 -9.93 4.52 -4.20
CA ASP A 124 -10.46 3.33 -4.84
C ASP A 124 -11.48 3.74 -5.90
N ARG A 125 -11.39 3.14 -7.08
CA ARG A 125 -12.37 3.37 -8.15
C ARG A 125 -13.62 2.54 -7.87
N GLU A 126 -14.75 3.03 -8.36
CA GLU A 126 -15.99 2.25 -8.37
C GLU A 126 -15.80 0.94 -9.15
N PRO A 127 -16.45 -0.17 -8.76
CA PRO A 127 -16.28 -1.47 -9.42
C PRO A 127 -16.46 -1.43 -10.95
N SER A 128 -17.39 -0.59 -11.44
CA SER A 128 -17.62 -0.36 -12.88
C SER A 128 -16.45 0.30 -13.60
N GLN A 129 -15.59 1.00 -12.87
CA GLN A 129 -14.41 1.72 -13.34
C GLN A 129 -13.10 0.97 -13.07
N HIS A 130 -13.15 -0.24 -12.50
CA HIS A 130 -11.95 -1.03 -12.26
C HIS A 130 -11.26 -1.36 -13.58
N CYS A 131 -9.93 -1.33 -13.57
CA CYS A 131 -9.12 -1.79 -14.69
C CYS A 131 -9.36 -3.29 -14.96
N VAL A 132 -9.05 -3.77 -16.17
CA VAL A 132 -9.25 -5.19 -16.55
C VAL A 132 -8.60 -6.13 -15.55
N LYS A 133 -7.34 -5.87 -15.17
CA LYS A 133 -6.59 -6.67 -14.19
C LYS A 133 -7.32 -6.73 -12.84
N CYS A 134 -7.86 -5.62 -12.36
CA CYS A 134 -8.57 -5.56 -11.09
C CYS A 134 -9.92 -6.28 -11.15
N ARG A 135 -10.69 -6.11 -12.25
CA ARG A 135 -11.98 -6.81 -12.46
C ARG A 135 -11.81 -8.32 -12.51
N GLU A 136 -10.73 -8.78 -13.12
CA GLU A 136 -10.39 -10.21 -13.18
C GLU A 136 -9.80 -10.76 -11.88
N GLY A 137 -9.73 -9.95 -10.81
CA GLY A 137 -9.17 -10.38 -9.53
C GLY A 137 -7.65 -10.61 -9.56
N LYS A 138 -6.93 -10.15 -10.60
CA LYS A 138 -5.49 -10.31 -10.73
C LYS A 138 -4.72 -9.27 -9.92
N GLY A 139 -3.73 -9.70 -9.14
CA GLY A 139 -2.97 -8.84 -8.21
C GLY A 139 -3.14 -9.27 -6.75
N ALA A 140 -2.37 -8.66 -5.84
CA ALA A 140 -2.36 -9.04 -4.43
C ALA A 140 -3.37 -8.26 -3.58
N LEU A 141 -3.74 -7.04 -4.00
CA LEU A 141 -4.49 -6.08 -3.18
C LEU A 141 -5.97 -6.07 -3.59
N VAL A 142 -6.90 -5.87 -2.66
CA VAL A 142 -8.33 -5.74 -2.99
C VAL A 142 -8.65 -4.30 -3.40
N GLY A 143 -9.36 -4.13 -4.52
CA GLY A 143 -9.71 -2.81 -5.09
C GLY A 143 -8.89 -2.40 -6.32
N CYS A 144 -9.24 -1.26 -6.90
CA CYS A 144 -8.56 -0.61 -8.01
C CYS A 144 -8.18 0.82 -7.63
N VAL A 145 -7.20 0.91 -6.72
CA VAL A 145 -6.77 2.18 -6.14
C VAL A 145 -5.82 2.94 -7.05
N VAL A 146 -6.11 4.22 -7.26
CA VAL A 146 -5.27 5.16 -8.03
C VAL A 146 -4.81 6.32 -7.15
N THR A 147 -3.69 6.92 -7.50
CA THR A 147 -3.16 8.12 -6.81
C THR A 147 -3.15 9.26 -7.82
N LYS A 148 -3.51 10.47 -7.37
CA LYS A 148 -3.55 11.66 -8.23
C LYS A 148 -2.20 11.84 -8.94
N GLY A 149 -2.24 12.12 -10.23
CA GLY A 149 -1.04 12.30 -11.05
C GLY A 149 -0.38 11.01 -11.54
N ILE A 150 -0.90 9.83 -11.15
CA ILE A 150 -0.44 8.54 -11.68
C ILE A 150 -1.59 7.81 -12.37
N GLU A 151 -1.39 7.49 -13.64
CA GLU A 151 -2.44 6.91 -14.49
C GLU A 151 -2.72 5.43 -14.19
N SER A 152 -1.76 4.69 -13.59
CA SER A 152 -1.92 3.26 -13.30
C SER A 152 -2.56 3.04 -11.93
N CYS A 153 -3.25 1.91 -11.73
CA CYS A 153 -3.67 1.51 -10.38
C CYS A 153 -2.56 0.78 -9.62
N ALA A 154 -2.63 0.78 -8.29
CA ALA A 154 -1.65 0.15 -7.40
C ALA A 154 -1.45 -1.35 -7.70
N ASN A 155 -2.51 -2.10 -8.04
CA ASN A 155 -2.41 -3.51 -8.41
C ASN A 155 -1.66 -3.76 -9.72
N CYS A 156 -1.68 -2.80 -10.65
CA CYS A 156 -0.93 -2.91 -11.90
C CYS A 156 0.56 -2.64 -11.70
N ASP A 157 0.90 -1.75 -10.77
CA ASP A 157 2.28 -1.49 -10.38
C ASP A 157 2.83 -2.56 -9.43
N TRP A 158 1.96 -3.18 -8.63
CA TRP A 158 2.31 -4.33 -7.79
C TRP A 158 2.81 -5.50 -8.63
N ASN A 159 4.07 -5.88 -8.42
CA ASN A 159 4.78 -6.86 -9.26
C ASN A 159 4.52 -6.62 -10.75
N ARG A 160 4.69 -5.38 -11.23
CA ARG A 160 4.45 -4.91 -12.62
C ARG A 160 4.88 -5.97 -13.63
N SER A 161 3.91 -6.76 -14.04
CA SER A 161 4.02 -7.92 -14.91
C SER A 161 2.73 -8.03 -15.69
N GLY A 162 2.84 -8.50 -16.93
CA GLY A 162 1.73 -8.55 -17.87
C GLY A 162 1.44 -7.21 -18.55
N PRO A 163 0.25 -7.06 -19.16
CA PRO A 163 -0.10 -5.89 -19.95
C PRO A 163 -0.19 -4.61 -19.10
N PRO A 164 -0.02 -3.43 -19.73
CA PRO A 164 -0.17 -2.15 -19.04
C PRO A 164 -1.55 -2.02 -18.40
N CYS A 165 -1.65 -1.16 -17.38
CA CYS A 165 -2.92 -0.87 -16.74
C CYS A 165 -3.91 -0.31 -17.76
N SER A 166 -5.12 -0.86 -17.84
CA SER A 166 -6.13 -0.37 -18.77
C SER A 166 -6.70 1.01 -18.39
N LEU A 167 -6.28 1.60 -17.26
CA LEU A 167 -6.54 3.00 -16.90
C LEU A 167 -5.49 3.96 -17.47
N CYS A 168 -4.38 3.44 -17.99
CA CYS A 168 -3.34 4.18 -18.72
C CYS A 168 -3.52 3.95 -20.23
N PRO A 169 -4.48 4.61 -20.91
CA PRO A 169 -4.50 4.60 -22.36
C PRO A 169 -3.41 5.55 -22.90
N ARG A 170 -2.13 5.27 -22.67
CA ARG A 170 -1.04 5.92 -23.42
C ARG A 170 -0.56 4.98 -24.53
N MET A 171 -1.07 5.29 -25.72
CA MET A 171 -0.58 4.94 -27.07
C MET A 171 -0.83 3.51 -27.59
N TYR A 172 -2.10 3.22 -27.92
CA TYR A 172 -2.45 2.46 -29.14
C TYR A 172 -3.11 3.39 -30.18
N LEU A 173 -2.67 4.66 -30.21
CA LEU A 173 -3.00 5.61 -31.28
C LEU A 173 -1.66 6.03 -31.90
N ASN A 174 -1.24 5.22 -32.89
CA ASN A 174 -0.21 5.45 -33.91
C ASN A 174 0.62 4.17 -34.12
N ASN A 175 0.05 3.22 -34.86
CA ASN A 175 0.73 2.61 -35.99
C ASN A 175 -0.31 1.88 -36.86
N HIS A 176 -0.37 2.31 -38.12
CA HIS A 176 -1.26 1.86 -39.20
C HIS A 176 -2.69 2.42 -39.22
N SER A 177 -2.79 3.74 -39.35
CA SER A 177 -3.58 4.27 -40.46
C SER A 177 -2.96 3.75 -41.77
N SER A 178 -3.46 2.65 -42.30
CA SER A 178 -3.24 2.29 -43.70
C SER A 178 -4.27 3.06 -44.54
N ILE A 179 -3.94 4.30 -44.88
CA ILE A 179 -4.49 4.98 -46.06
C ILE A 179 -3.32 5.66 -46.77
N HIS A 180 -3.34 5.55 -48.11
CA HIS A 180 -2.48 6.07 -49.18
C HIS A 180 -1.89 4.89 -49.97
N PHE A 181 -2.26 4.59 -51.22
CA PHE A 181 -3.15 5.19 -52.22
C PHE A 181 -3.85 4.06 -52.98
#